data_AF-V8N910-F1
#
_entry.id   AF-V8N910-F1
#
_cell.length_a   1.000
_cell.length_b   1.000
_cell.length_c   1.000
_cell.angle_alpha   90.00
_cell.angle_beta   90.00
_cell.angle_gamma   90.00
#
_symmetry.space_group_name_H-M   'P 1'
#
loop_
_entity.id
_entity.type
_entity.pdbx_description
1 polymer ?
#
loop_
_entity_poly.entity_id
_entity_poly.type
_entity_poly.pdbx_seq_one_letter_code
_entity_poly.pdbx_strand_id
1 'polypeptide(L)'
;MITATLNVFVKVVNENFTSEMAIPSSPAFHSFVARFEQQMSIFYANISGYQKVIVISLSKGSINVDHQVVLQVPFSKYQASYKAAVDEIQAKLHSKEQLCTSESKEKLCFNASDSRVMQVPLSPEDLSNICRNNSVVQQELQPFYLARNISNQLQCVSNCSFFHPDPFRCDQGNCYIQANGPNC
;
A
#
# COMPACT_ATOMS: atom_id res chain seq x y z
N MET A 1 11.08 -0.59 -6.19
CA MET A 1 9.62 -0.60 -5.92
C MET A 1 9.41 -0.25 -4.46
N ILE A 2 8.24 0.27 -4.10
CA ILE A 2 7.81 0.49 -2.71
C ILE A 2 6.50 -0.26 -2.48
N THR A 3 6.39 -0.88 -1.31
CA THR A 3 5.13 -1.44 -0.83
C THR A 3 4.25 -0.29 -0.32
N ALA A 4 3.06 -0.17 -0.88
CA ALA A 4 2.03 0.75 -0.41
C ALA A 4 0.79 -0.04 -0.01
N THR A 5 0.03 0.47 0.94
CA THR A 5 -1.23 -0.14 1.38
C THR A 5 -2.37 0.87 1.27
N LEU A 6 -3.58 0.36 1.13
CA LEU A 6 -4.80 1.12 1.37
C LEU A 6 -5.77 0.27 2.18
N ASN A 7 -6.57 0.90 3.02
CA ASN A 7 -7.56 0.20 3.82
C ASN A 7 -8.88 0.18 3.05
N VAL A 8 -9.51 -0.99 3.00
CA VAL A 8 -10.77 -1.20 2.34
C VAL A 8 -11.71 -1.94 3.28
N PHE A 9 -12.94 -1.45 3.34
CA PHE A 9 -14.04 -2.11 4.02
C PHE A 9 -15.03 -2.59 2.97
N VAL A 10 -15.47 -3.84 3.10
CA VAL A 10 -16.59 -4.41 2.32
C VAL A 10 -17.50 -5.20 3.24
N LYS A 11 -18.78 -5.26 2.88
CA LYS A 11 -19.76 -6.12 3.54
C LYS A 11 -20.18 -7.23 2.59
N VAL A 12 -19.85 -8.46 2.94
CA VAL A 12 -20.28 -9.64 2.18
C VAL A 12 -21.75 -9.90 2.48
N VAL A 13 -22.59 -10.04 1.45
CA VAL A 13 -24.05 -10.12 1.58
C VAL A 13 -24.63 -11.50 1.25
N ASN A 14 -23.87 -12.37 0.59
CA ASN A 14 -24.31 -13.71 0.19
C ASN A 14 -23.95 -14.82 1.20
N GLU A 15 -23.53 -14.45 2.41
CA GLU A 15 -23.14 -15.38 3.48
C GLU A 15 -23.41 -14.74 4.86
N ASN A 16 -23.63 -15.58 5.88
CA ASN A 16 -23.94 -15.15 7.24
C ASN A 16 -22.73 -15.33 8.17
N PHE A 17 -22.46 -14.32 8.98
CA PHE A 17 -21.45 -14.34 10.02
C PHE A 17 -21.76 -15.36 11.10
N THR A 18 -20.74 -16.14 11.49
CA THR A 18 -20.77 -16.98 12.69
C THR A 18 -19.89 -16.36 13.77
N SER A 19 -20.21 -16.60 15.04
CA SER A 19 -19.42 -16.04 16.15
C SER A 19 -17.95 -16.49 16.14
N GLU A 20 -17.68 -17.69 15.62
CA GLU A 20 -16.31 -18.20 15.48
C GLU A 20 -15.48 -17.37 14.51
N MET A 21 -16.10 -16.73 13.51
CA MET A 21 -15.40 -15.82 12.60
C MET A 21 -14.92 -14.55 13.27
N ALA A 22 -15.34 -14.22 14.50
CA ALA A 22 -14.74 -13.13 15.26
C ALA A 22 -13.37 -13.50 15.85
N ILE A 23 -13.02 -14.79 15.88
CA ILE A 23 -11.87 -15.32 16.62
C ILE A 23 -10.75 -15.61 15.62
N PRO A 24 -9.64 -14.83 15.59
CA PRO A 24 -8.60 -14.96 14.56
C PRO A 24 -7.92 -16.33 14.50
N SER A 25 -7.94 -17.10 15.58
CA SER A 25 -7.38 -18.44 15.67
C SER A 25 -8.37 -19.56 15.34
N SER A 26 -9.62 -19.25 15.02
CA SER A 26 -10.64 -20.27 14.76
C SER A 26 -10.51 -20.85 13.35
N PRO A 27 -10.91 -22.11 13.14
CA PRO A 27 -11.01 -22.68 11.81
C PRO A 27 -11.93 -21.86 10.89
N ALA A 28 -13.06 -21.37 11.41
CA ALA A 28 -14.02 -20.57 10.64
C ALA A 28 -13.40 -19.26 10.11
N PHE A 29 -12.61 -18.56 10.93
CA PHE A 29 -11.89 -17.36 10.50
C PHE A 29 -10.88 -17.70 9.41
N HIS A 30 -10.02 -18.71 9.63
CA HIS A 30 -9.00 -19.09 8.66
C HIS A 30 -9.59 -19.56 7.32
N SER A 31 -10.64 -20.37 7.35
CA SER A 31 -11.34 -20.82 6.13
C SER A 31 -11.92 -19.65 5.35
N PHE A 32 -12.58 -18.70 6.03
CA PHE A 32 -13.11 -17.52 5.37
C PHE A 32 -12.00 -16.64 4.80
N VAL A 33 -10.94 -16.36 5.58
CA VAL A 33 -9.81 -15.53 5.13
C VAL A 33 -9.14 -16.13 3.90
N ALA A 34 -8.88 -17.44 3.89
CA ALA A 34 -8.27 -18.11 2.74
C ALA A 34 -9.13 -17.96 1.47
N ARG A 35 -10.45 -18.14 1.60
CA ARG A 35 -11.40 -17.94 0.49
C ARG A 35 -11.45 -16.46 0.07
N PHE A 36 -11.48 -15.54 1.03
CA PHE A 36 -11.50 -14.10 0.78
C PHE A 36 -10.26 -13.68 0.00
N GLU A 37 -9.06 -14.08 0.43
CA GLU A 37 -7.81 -13.79 -0.27
C GLU A 37 -7.80 -14.32 -1.71
N GLN A 38 -8.27 -15.54 -1.94
CA GLN A 38 -8.40 -16.11 -3.28
C GLN A 38 -9.35 -15.30 -4.16
N GLN A 39 -10.54 -14.99 -3.64
CA GLN A 39 -11.55 -14.25 -4.40
C GLN A 39 -11.11 -12.80 -4.67
N MET A 40 -10.44 -12.14 -3.72
CA MET A 40 -9.91 -10.79 -3.92
C MET A 40 -8.72 -10.77 -4.88
N SER A 41 -7.94 -11.86 -4.99
CA SER A 41 -6.89 -11.95 -6.01
C SER A 41 -7.47 -11.91 -7.43
N ILE A 42 -8.63 -12.53 -7.66
CA ILE A 42 -9.37 -12.45 -8.92
C ILE A 42 -9.97 -11.05 -9.09
N PHE A 43 -10.62 -10.55 -8.04
CA PHE A 43 -11.30 -9.26 -8.09
C PHE A 43 -10.35 -8.10 -8.33
N TYR A 44 -9.12 -8.12 -7.80
CA TYR A 44 -8.13 -7.06 -7.99
C TYR A 44 -7.06 -7.38 -9.05
N ALA A 45 -7.19 -8.47 -9.81
CA ALA A 45 -6.17 -8.93 -10.76
C ALA A 45 -5.69 -7.86 -11.77
N ASN A 46 -6.59 -6.98 -12.21
CA ASN A 46 -6.29 -5.94 -13.20
C ASN A 46 -5.76 -4.64 -12.60
N ILE A 47 -5.75 -4.51 -11.27
CA ILE A 47 -5.25 -3.30 -10.60
C ILE A 47 -3.72 -3.30 -10.70
N SER A 48 -3.17 -2.25 -11.31
CA SER A 48 -1.73 -2.14 -11.50
C SER A 48 -0.98 -2.16 -10.16
N GLY A 49 -0.02 -3.09 -10.05
CA GLY A 49 0.80 -3.24 -8.84
C GLY A 49 0.15 -4.05 -7.72
N TYR A 50 -1.08 -4.55 -7.87
CA TYR A 50 -1.70 -5.42 -6.86
C TYR A 50 -0.84 -6.65 -6.53
N GLN A 51 -0.70 -6.92 -5.24
CA GLN A 51 0.05 -8.08 -4.74
C GLN A 51 -0.87 -9.07 -4.01
N LYS A 52 -1.59 -8.58 -2.99
CA LYS A 52 -2.43 -9.38 -2.12
C LYS A 52 -3.36 -8.50 -1.29
N VAL A 53 -4.29 -9.14 -0.60
CA VAL A 53 -5.02 -8.52 0.50
C VAL A 53 -4.55 -9.09 1.84
N ILE A 54 -4.76 -8.34 2.91
CA ILE A 54 -4.54 -8.79 4.29
C ILE A 54 -5.83 -8.49 5.07
N VAL A 55 -6.52 -9.52 5.55
CA VAL A 55 -7.72 -9.34 6.38
C VAL A 55 -7.31 -8.87 7.77
N ILE A 56 -7.84 -7.73 8.20
CA ILE A 56 -7.58 -7.12 9.51
C ILE A 56 -8.56 -7.68 10.54
N SER A 57 -9.86 -7.66 10.22
CA SER A 57 -10.90 -8.13 11.13
C SER A 57 -12.18 -8.52 10.40
N LEU A 58 -12.93 -9.44 11.02
CA LEU A 58 -14.28 -9.82 10.62
C LEU A 58 -15.27 -9.42 11.71
N SER A 59 -16.41 -8.86 11.34
CA SER A 59 -17.45 -8.48 12.31
C SER A 59 -18.89 -8.72 11.80
N LYS A 60 -19.85 -8.66 12.73
CA LYS A 60 -21.26 -8.98 12.48
C LYS A 60 -21.95 -7.95 11.58
N GLY A 61 -22.76 -8.45 10.64
CA GLY A 61 -23.59 -7.63 9.74
C GLY A 61 -23.58 -8.21 8.33
N SER A 62 -24.10 -9.43 8.15
CA SER A 62 -23.80 -10.32 7.01
C SER A 62 -22.38 -10.87 7.15
N ILE A 63 -21.30 -10.31 6.59
CA ILE A 63 -19.92 -10.45 7.11
C ILE A 63 -19.18 -9.16 6.76
N ASN A 64 -18.86 -8.35 7.77
CA ASN A 64 -18.07 -7.13 7.57
C ASN A 64 -16.58 -7.48 7.53
N VAL A 65 -15.87 -7.02 6.50
CA VAL A 65 -14.45 -7.33 6.29
C VAL A 65 -13.65 -6.04 6.15
N ASP A 66 -12.86 -5.74 7.18
CA ASP A 66 -11.80 -4.75 7.09
C ASP A 66 -10.54 -5.44 6.57
N HIS A 67 -9.99 -4.94 5.46
CA HIS A 67 -8.78 -5.50 4.86
C HIS A 67 -7.87 -4.42 4.31
N GLN A 68 -6.59 -4.75 4.17
CA GLN A 68 -5.63 -3.95 3.42
C GLN A 68 -5.47 -4.52 2.02
N VAL A 69 -5.40 -3.64 1.02
CA VAL A 69 -4.89 -4.01 -0.30
C VAL A 69 -3.42 -3.61 -0.37
N VAL A 70 -2.56 -4.57 -0.66
CA VAL A 70 -1.11 -4.38 -0.76
C VAL A 70 -0.73 -4.18 -2.22
N LEU A 71 -0.06 -3.07 -2.50
CA LEU A 71 0.40 -2.65 -3.82
C LEU A 71 1.93 -2.58 -3.84
N GLN A 72 2.53 -2.93 -4.97
CA GLN A 72 3.91 -2.63 -5.31
C GLN A 72 3.93 -1.56 -6.39
N VAL A 73 4.46 -0.39 -6.06
CA VAL A 73 4.51 0.75 -6.98
C VAL A 73 5.94 1.26 -7.19
N PRO A 74 6.26 1.87 -8.34
CA PRO A 74 7.58 2.47 -8.54
C PRO A 74 7.79 3.64 -7.57
N PHE A 75 8.91 3.67 -6.84
CA PHE A 75 9.20 4.71 -5.85
C PHE A 75 9.07 6.12 -6.42
N SER A 76 9.73 6.40 -7.55
CA SER A 76 9.68 7.71 -8.21
C SER A 76 8.29 8.12 -8.71
N LYS A 77 7.39 7.15 -8.92
CA LYS A 77 6.01 7.38 -9.39
C LYS A 77 4.97 7.12 -8.30
N TYR A 78 5.37 6.96 -7.04
CA TYR A 78 4.49 6.55 -5.95
C TYR A 78 3.18 7.34 -5.92
N GLN A 79 3.24 8.68 -5.95
CA GLN A 79 2.04 9.53 -5.86
C GLN A 79 1.04 9.25 -6.98
N ALA A 80 1.52 9.21 -8.23
CA ALA A 80 0.65 8.98 -9.38
C ALA A 80 0.10 7.54 -9.40
N SER A 81 0.96 6.55 -9.19
CA SER A 81 0.57 5.13 -9.20
C SER A 81 -0.38 4.78 -8.05
N TYR A 82 -0.12 5.30 -6.85
CA TYR A 82 -0.96 5.08 -5.68
C TYR A 82 -2.34 5.72 -5.87
N LYS A 83 -2.39 6.98 -6.32
CA LYS A 83 -3.66 7.65 -6.62
C LYS A 83 -4.47 6.89 -7.68
N ALA A 84 -3.83 6.48 -8.77
CA ALA A 84 -4.49 5.73 -9.83
C ALA A 84 -5.09 4.40 -9.30
N ALA A 85 -4.33 3.66 -8.49
CA ALA A 85 -4.83 2.41 -7.91
C ALA A 85 -6.00 2.64 -6.94
N VAL A 86 -5.97 3.70 -6.13
CA VAL A 86 -7.09 4.06 -5.24
C VAL A 86 -8.33 4.41 -6.05
N ASP A 87 -8.19 5.23 -7.09
CA ASP A 87 -9.31 5.63 -7.95
C ASP A 87 -9.89 4.40 -8.69
N GLU A 88 -9.04 3.48 -9.17
CA GLU A 88 -9.46 2.25 -9.85
C GLU A 88 -10.18 1.28 -8.90
N ILE A 89 -9.66 1.08 -7.68
CA ILE A 89 -10.31 0.23 -6.66
C ILE A 89 -11.66 0.83 -6.26
N GLN A 90 -11.72 2.13 -6.02
CA GLN A 90 -12.97 2.84 -5.71
C GLN A 90 -13.99 2.65 -6.85
N ALA A 91 -13.60 2.88 -8.10
CA ALA A 91 -14.46 2.69 -9.26
C ALA A 91 -14.93 1.23 -9.39
N LYS A 92 -14.05 0.26 -9.14
CA LYS A 92 -14.38 -1.16 -9.23
C LYS A 92 -15.41 -1.58 -8.20
N LEU A 93 -15.25 -1.15 -6.94
CA LEU A 93 -16.18 -1.41 -5.84
C LEU A 93 -17.54 -0.71 -6.00
N HIS A 94 -17.61 0.37 -6.79
CA HIS A 94 -18.84 1.14 -7.01
C HIS A 94 -19.40 0.99 -8.43
N SER A 95 -18.91 0.01 -9.19
CA SER A 95 -19.29 -0.17 -10.60
C SER A 95 -20.73 -0.66 -10.79
N LYS A 96 -21.31 -1.35 -9.80
CA LYS A 96 -22.70 -1.80 -9.76
C LYS A 96 -23.22 -1.78 -8.32
N GLU A 97 -24.54 -1.75 -8.14
CA GLU A 97 -25.17 -1.78 -6.81
C GLU A 97 -24.74 -3.02 -6.00
N GLN A 98 -24.75 -4.18 -6.65
CA GLN A 98 -24.23 -5.44 -6.11
C GLN A 98 -23.19 -6.03 -7.05
N LEU A 99 -22.05 -6.42 -6.49
CA LEU A 99 -20.88 -6.94 -7.21
C LEU A 99 -20.46 -8.26 -6.60
N CYS A 100 -19.98 -9.18 -7.42
CA CYS A 100 -19.40 -10.43 -6.95
C CYS A 100 -17.97 -10.58 -7.48
N THR A 101 -17.12 -11.25 -6.72
CA THR A 101 -15.70 -11.47 -7.06
C THR A 101 -15.51 -12.35 -8.29
N SER A 102 -16.43 -13.29 -8.54
CA SER A 102 -16.40 -14.22 -9.66
C SER A 102 -17.78 -14.83 -9.91
N GLU A 103 -17.89 -15.68 -10.95
CA GLU A 103 -19.08 -16.50 -11.22
C GLU A 103 -19.01 -17.90 -10.57
N SER A 104 -17.98 -18.17 -9.77
CA SER A 104 -17.81 -19.47 -9.10
C SER A 104 -18.79 -19.64 -7.93
N LYS A 105 -18.93 -20.88 -7.44
CA LYS A 105 -19.69 -21.16 -6.20
C LYS A 105 -19.04 -20.51 -4.96
N GLU A 106 -17.72 -20.32 -5.01
CA GLU A 106 -16.93 -19.67 -3.95
C GLU A 106 -17.00 -18.14 -4.01
N LYS A 107 -17.79 -17.55 -4.91
CA LYS A 107 -17.89 -16.10 -5.06
C LYS A 107 -18.31 -15.41 -3.76
N LEU A 108 -17.76 -14.23 -3.55
CA LEU A 108 -18.19 -13.31 -2.50
C LEU A 108 -18.85 -12.13 -3.17
N CYS A 109 -20.03 -11.76 -2.69
CA CYS A 109 -20.78 -10.63 -3.21
C CYS A 109 -20.89 -9.54 -2.16
N PHE A 110 -20.77 -8.29 -2.58
CA PHE A 110 -20.80 -7.10 -1.74
C PHE A 110 -21.65 -6.00 -2.37
N ASN A 111 -22.18 -5.13 -1.52
CA ASN A 111 -22.90 -3.95 -1.95
C ASN A 111 -21.96 -2.75 -2.07
N ALA A 112 -22.11 -1.98 -3.15
CA ALA A 112 -21.32 -0.78 -3.36
C ALA A 112 -21.54 0.27 -2.27
N SER A 113 -22.79 0.48 -1.84
CA SER A 113 -23.15 1.47 -0.82
C SER A 113 -22.53 1.21 0.56
N ASP A 114 -22.21 -0.04 0.86
CA ASP A 114 -21.57 -0.44 2.12
C ASP A 114 -20.03 -0.37 2.02
N SER A 115 -19.46 -0.31 0.82
CA SER A 115 -18.01 -0.40 0.60
C SER A 115 -17.31 0.94 0.85
N ARG A 116 -16.11 0.92 1.43
CA ARG A 116 -15.33 2.14 1.71
C ARG A 116 -13.86 1.92 1.39
N VAL A 117 -13.23 2.92 0.80
CA VAL A 117 -11.80 2.94 0.51
C VAL A 117 -11.16 4.10 1.26
N MET A 118 -10.11 3.82 2.01
CA MET A 118 -9.35 4.81 2.77
C MET A 118 -7.88 4.73 2.39
N GLN A 119 -7.34 5.88 2.00
CA GLN A 119 -5.93 6.02 1.69
C GLN A 119 -5.09 5.89 2.97
N VAL A 120 -3.95 5.23 2.86
CA VAL A 120 -2.92 5.13 3.89
C VAL A 120 -1.65 5.76 3.31
N PRO A 121 -1.28 6.98 3.74
CA PRO A 121 -0.06 7.61 3.28
C PRO A 121 1.16 6.83 3.78
N LEU A 122 2.23 6.83 2.99
CA LEU A 122 3.51 6.27 3.44
C LEU A 122 3.99 6.98 4.70
N SER A 123 4.47 6.21 5.66
CA SER A 123 5.11 6.77 6.84
C SER A 123 6.49 7.37 6.50
N PRO A 124 7.01 8.29 7.32
CA PRO A 124 8.40 8.74 7.19
C PRO A 124 9.41 7.59 7.22
N GLU A 125 9.10 6.50 7.94
CA GLU A 125 9.92 5.30 8.00
C GLU A 125 9.93 4.53 6.67
N ASP A 126 8.76 4.32 6.05
CA ASP A 126 8.67 3.67 4.73
C ASP A 126 9.49 4.41 3.68
N LEU A 127 9.39 5.75 3.72
CA LEU A 127 10.15 6.65 2.86
C LEU A 127 11.66 6.57 3.13
N SER A 128 12.06 6.52 4.41
CA SER A 128 13.46 6.40 4.83
C SER A 128 14.07 5.06 4.44
N ASN A 129 13.33 3.96 4.57
CA ASN A 129 13.83 2.61 4.33
C ASN A 129 14.25 2.38 2.88
N ILE A 130 13.64 3.10 1.92
CA ILE A 130 14.02 3.00 0.51
C ILE A 130 15.37 3.61 0.23
N CYS A 131 15.62 4.81 0.75
CA CYS A 131 16.90 5.48 0.57
C CYS A 131 18.02 4.82 1.40
N ARG A 132 17.65 3.95 2.35
CA ARG A 132 18.55 3.07 3.10
C ARG A 132 18.67 1.65 2.53
N ASN A 133 18.25 1.45 1.28
CA ASN A 133 18.43 0.18 0.60
C ASN A 133 19.77 0.16 -0.16
N ASN A 134 20.57 -0.89 0.04
CA ASN A 134 21.90 -1.05 -0.60
C ASN A 134 21.84 -1.04 -2.14
N SER A 135 20.71 -1.42 -2.73
CA SER A 135 20.51 -1.37 -4.19
C SER A 135 20.20 0.04 -4.71
N VAL A 136 19.93 1.01 -3.83
CA VAL A 136 19.61 2.41 -4.18
C VAL A 136 20.75 3.33 -3.78
N VAL A 137 21.25 3.19 -2.55
CA VAL A 137 22.36 3.98 -2.00
C VAL A 137 23.33 3.03 -1.33
N GLN A 138 24.63 3.18 -1.59
CA GLN A 138 25.66 2.38 -0.94
C GLN A 138 25.59 2.52 0.58
N GLN A 139 25.75 1.42 1.30
CA GLN A 139 25.49 1.33 2.75
C GLN A 139 26.17 2.45 3.57
N GLU A 140 27.41 2.79 3.22
CA GLU A 140 28.20 3.81 3.90
C GLU A 140 27.66 5.24 3.71
N LEU A 141 26.91 5.47 2.64
CA LEU A 141 26.36 6.79 2.29
C LEU A 141 24.92 6.97 2.77
N GLN A 142 24.20 5.87 3.03
CA GLN A 142 22.78 5.87 3.42
C GLN A 142 22.41 6.83 4.57
N PRO A 143 23.23 7.03 5.61
CA PRO A 143 22.91 7.97 6.69
C PRO A 143 22.69 9.41 6.20
N PHE A 144 23.26 9.76 5.05
CA PHE A 144 23.20 11.11 4.46
C PHE A 144 22.10 11.25 3.42
N TYR A 145 21.31 10.21 3.15
CA TYR A 145 20.22 10.23 2.17
C TYR A 145 18.85 10.08 2.83
N LEU A 146 17.87 10.83 2.32
CA LEU A 146 16.47 10.69 2.69
C LEU A 146 15.57 10.87 1.47
N ALA A 147 14.33 10.39 1.55
CA ALA A 147 13.36 10.57 0.48
C ALA A 147 12.72 11.96 0.52
N ARG A 148 12.60 12.62 -0.63
CA ARG A 148 11.84 13.85 -0.81
C ARG A 148 10.91 13.76 -1.99
N ASN A 149 9.76 14.41 -1.86
CA ASN A 149 8.90 14.71 -2.99
C ASN A 149 9.45 15.93 -3.73
N ILE A 150 9.88 15.75 -4.97
CA ILE A 150 10.34 16.81 -5.87
C ILE A 150 9.49 16.72 -7.13
N SER A 151 8.68 17.75 -7.39
CA SER A 151 7.81 17.81 -8.58
C SER A 151 6.92 16.56 -8.75
N ASN A 152 6.29 16.12 -7.65
CA ASN A 152 5.45 14.91 -7.57
C ASN A 152 6.17 13.58 -7.81
N GLN A 153 7.50 13.57 -7.72
CA GLN A 153 8.32 12.37 -7.81
C GLN A 153 9.11 12.18 -6.51
N LEU A 154 9.06 10.97 -5.94
CA LEU A 154 9.93 10.65 -4.81
C LEU A 154 11.36 10.41 -5.30
N GLN A 155 12.31 11.09 -4.66
CA GLN A 155 13.73 10.97 -4.95
C GLN A 155 14.52 10.84 -3.66
N CYS A 156 15.59 10.04 -3.67
CA CYS A 156 16.55 10.01 -2.58
C CYS A 156 17.52 11.16 -2.76
N VAL A 157 17.50 12.11 -1.83
CA VAL A 157 18.37 13.28 -1.83
C VAL A 157 19.33 13.20 -0.66
N SER A 158 20.56 13.64 -0.90
CA SER A 158 21.56 13.75 0.16
C SER A 158 21.72 15.17 0.67
N ASN A 159 22.51 15.37 1.73
CA ASN A 159 22.89 16.70 2.21
C ASN A 159 23.49 17.61 1.13
N CYS A 160 24.05 17.07 0.04
CA CYS A 160 24.55 17.90 -1.07
C CYS A 160 23.44 18.47 -1.98
N SER A 161 22.20 18.03 -1.82
CA SER A 161 21.07 18.52 -2.59
C SER A 161 20.46 19.76 -1.94
N PHE A 162 20.12 20.77 -2.75
CA PHE A 162 19.31 21.91 -2.30
C PHE A 162 17.93 21.49 -1.76
N PHE A 163 17.42 20.33 -2.20
CA PHE A 163 16.14 19.79 -1.72
C PHE A 163 16.26 19.05 -0.39
N HIS A 164 17.46 18.88 0.18
CA HIS A 164 17.64 18.34 1.51
C HIS A 164 17.12 19.35 2.56
N PRO A 165 16.49 18.92 3.68
CA PRO A 165 16.09 19.82 4.76
C PRO A 165 17.27 20.63 5.31
N ASP A 166 18.42 19.96 5.44
CA ASP A 166 19.67 20.52 5.96
C ASP A 166 20.77 20.42 4.89
N PRO A 167 20.78 21.32 3.89
CA PRO A 167 21.73 21.25 2.79
C PRO A 167 23.13 21.70 3.24
N PHE A 168 24.13 20.87 2.96
CA PHE A 168 25.54 21.20 3.15
C PHE A 168 26.00 22.13 2.03
N ARG A 169 26.62 23.25 2.40
CA ARG A 169 27.03 24.30 1.47
C ARG A 169 28.54 24.41 1.42
N CYS A 170 29.06 24.43 0.20
CA CYS A 170 30.46 24.69 -0.08
C CYS A 170 30.64 26.15 -0.49
N ASP A 171 31.54 26.86 0.19
CA ASP A 171 31.93 28.23 -0.20
C ASP A 171 32.75 28.22 -1.49
N GLN A 172 33.51 27.14 -1.72
CA GLN A 172 34.24 26.87 -2.95
C GLN A 172 34.11 25.39 -3.32
N GLY A 173 33.95 25.10 -4.61
CA GLY A 173 33.86 23.72 -5.12
C GLY A 173 32.45 23.13 -5.10
N ASN A 174 32.38 21.82 -5.34
CA ASN A 174 31.13 21.06 -5.40
C ASN A 174 30.99 20.18 -4.16
N CYS A 175 29.77 20.04 -3.66
CA CYS A 175 29.49 19.09 -2.57
C CYS A 175 29.49 17.65 -3.07
N TYR A 176 30.15 16.75 -2.33
CA TYR A 176 30.10 15.31 -2.53
C TYR A 176 29.89 14.57 -1.19
N ILE A 177 29.30 13.37 -1.23
CA ILE A 177 29.08 12.55 -0.04
C ILE A 177 30.16 11.48 0.06
N GLN A 178 30.83 11.40 1.21
CA GLN A 178 31.77 10.35 1.57
C GLN A 178 31.23 9.55 2.76
N ALA A 179 31.89 8.44 3.10
CA ALA A 179 31.52 7.60 4.25
C ALA A 179 31.53 8.36 5.60
N ASN A 180 32.35 9.41 5.72
CA ASN A 180 32.43 10.28 6.89
C ASN A 180 31.49 11.50 6.84
N GLY A 181 30.79 11.74 5.72
CA GLY A 181 29.84 12.84 5.58
C GLY A 181 29.93 13.64 4.28
N PRO A 182 29.09 14.69 4.15
CA PRO A 182 29.19 15.65 3.06
C PRO A 182 30.48 16.47 3.17
N ASN A 183 31.12 16.73 2.04
CA ASN A 183 32.39 17.45 1.98
C ASN A 183 32.50 18.31 0.71
N CYS A 184 33.44 19.27 0.76
CA CYS A 184 33.93 20.09 -0.35
C CYS A 184 35.39 19.70 -0.64
#